data_AF-A0A6H9XPW7-F1
#
_entry.id   AF-A0A6H9XPW7-F1
#
_cell.length_a   1.000
_cell.length_b   1.000
_cell.length_c   1.000
_cell.angle_alpha   90.00
_cell.angle_beta   90.00
_cell.angle_gamma   90.00
#
_symmetry.space_group_name_H-M   'P 1'
#
loop_
_entity.id
_entity.type
_entity.pdbx_description
1 polymer ?
#
loop_
_entity_poly.entity_id
_entity_poly.type
_entity_poly.pdbx_seq_one_letter_code
_entity_poly.pdbx_strand_id
1 'polypeptide(L)'
;MISGVVWADYQFNLREPQSALARDVYDLHTLINLVCLGIFIVVFGAMFYSIWKHRKSAGHKAEHFHENTTVEIIWTIIPFFILIGMAYPATKQVLAMKDTSNPDMTVKVTGYQWKWEYDYLKDDVKFMSTLSTPRAQIQNKEAKGEHYLLEVDEPMVVPVNKKVRVLLTAGDVIHAWWVPELAVKQDAIPGFIRDAWFKSETTGTFRGQCTELCGKDHAFMPIVVKVVTQEEYDAWLAAKKQGAAMAAADNSKTFGKEELMAKGEAVYNANCAACHQANGAGIPGAFPGITGSAIATGPIDAHIDIVLNGKPGTAMAAFGNQLSEADIAAVVTYQRNGLGNSVGDVAQPVQVAGMKGGAEAAAPAGN
;
A
#
# COMPACT_ATOMS: atom_id res chain seq x y z
N MET A 1 30.19 37.16 -7.79
CA MET A 1 29.67 35.78 -7.79
C MET A 1 28.68 35.69 -6.65
N ILE A 2 27.39 35.89 -6.95
CA ILE A 2 26.33 35.76 -5.96
C ILE A 2 26.07 34.26 -5.82
N SER A 3 26.36 33.75 -4.62
CA SER A 3 26.07 32.40 -4.19
C SER A 3 24.59 32.11 -4.44
N GLY A 4 24.33 31.22 -5.40
CA GLY A 4 23.00 30.67 -5.62
C GLY A 4 22.55 30.00 -4.33
N VAL A 5 21.47 30.49 -3.74
CA VAL A 5 20.85 29.88 -2.59
C VAL A 5 20.36 28.51 -3.05
N VAL A 6 21.04 27.45 -2.61
CA VAL A 6 20.56 26.08 -2.74
C VAL A 6 19.42 25.94 -1.73
N TRP A 7 18.22 26.31 -2.15
CA TRP A 7 17.02 25.82 -1.49
C TRP A 7 17.02 24.32 -1.78
N ALA A 8 17.38 23.50 -0.79
CA ALA A 8 16.96 22.11 -0.79
C ALA A 8 15.45 22.12 -1.10
N ASP A 9 15.03 21.31 -2.05
CA ASP A 9 13.71 21.36 -2.70
C ASP A 9 12.61 20.98 -1.68
N TYR A 10 12.30 21.91 -0.76
CA TYR A 10 11.16 21.83 0.14
C TYR A 10 9.91 22.08 -0.71
N GLN A 11 9.44 21.00 -1.34
CA GLN A 11 8.20 21.04 -2.10
C GLN A 11 7.02 21.00 -1.13
N PHE A 12 6.33 22.14 -0.97
CA PHE A 12 5.11 22.28 -0.15
C PHE A 12 3.82 21.99 -0.92
N ASN A 13 3.93 21.61 -2.19
CA ASN A 13 2.79 21.38 -3.06
C ASN A 13 2.53 19.87 -3.27
N LEU A 14 1.41 19.55 -3.91
CA LEU A 14 1.17 18.20 -4.42
C LEU A 14 2.28 17.79 -5.40
N ARG A 15 2.53 16.49 -5.50
CA ARG A 15 3.48 15.94 -6.49
C ARG A 15 3.05 16.29 -7.91
N GLU A 16 4.02 16.37 -8.81
CA GLU A 16 3.77 16.65 -10.21
C GLU A 16 2.82 15.61 -10.82
N PRO A 17 1.70 16.03 -11.42
CA PRO A 17 0.69 15.11 -11.93
C PRO A 17 1.13 14.42 -13.23
N GLN A 18 0.96 13.09 -13.29
CA GLN A 18 1.40 12.22 -14.39
C GLN A 18 0.23 11.56 -15.13
N SER A 19 -1.00 11.98 -14.83
CA SER A 19 -2.22 11.59 -15.52
C SER A 19 -3.13 12.81 -15.73
N ALA A 20 -4.04 12.73 -16.70
CA ALA A 20 -5.05 13.76 -16.90
C ALA A 20 -5.90 13.99 -15.64
N LEU A 21 -6.27 12.90 -14.96
CA LEU A 21 -7.01 12.94 -13.70
C LEU A 21 -6.20 13.65 -12.60
N ALA A 22 -4.90 13.40 -12.51
CA ALA A 22 -4.04 14.05 -11.53
C ALA A 22 -3.88 15.55 -11.79
N ARG A 23 -3.78 15.96 -13.06
CA ARG A 23 -3.73 17.39 -13.43
C ARG A 23 -5.02 18.09 -13.03
N ASP A 24 -6.16 17.48 -13.33
CA ASP A 24 -7.47 18.02 -12.94
C ASP A 24 -7.63 18.17 -11.42
N VAL A 25 -7.17 17.18 -10.64
CA VAL A 25 -7.15 17.26 -9.16
C VAL A 25 -6.18 18.34 -8.66
N TYR A 26 -5.01 18.45 -9.27
CA TYR A 26 -4.01 19.46 -8.94
C TYR A 26 -4.51 20.89 -9.19
N ASP A 27 -5.16 21.13 -10.33
CA ASP A 27 -5.73 22.42 -10.70
C ASP A 27 -6.90 22.79 -9.78
N LEU A 28 -7.76 21.83 -9.44
CA LEU A 28 -8.84 22.03 -8.49
C LEU A 28 -8.32 22.35 -7.09
N HIS A 29 -7.29 21.63 -6.62
CA HIS A 29 -6.60 21.94 -5.37
C HIS A 29 -6.06 23.37 -5.37
N THR A 30 -5.38 23.77 -6.45
CA THR A 30 -4.81 25.11 -6.59
C THR A 30 -5.90 26.20 -6.56
N LEU A 31 -7.00 25.99 -7.30
CA LEU A 31 -8.15 26.90 -7.30
C LEU A 31 -8.75 27.05 -5.89
N ILE A 32 -9.01 25.94 -5.20
CA ILE A 32 -9.58 25.94 -3.85
C ILE A 32 -8.64 26.64 -2.87
N ASN A 33 -7.34 26.40 -2.97
CA ASN A 33 -6.35 27.06 -2.13
C ASN A 33 -6.33 28.59 -2.35
N LEU A 34 -6.47 29.06 -3.58
CA LEU A 34 -6.59 30.51 -3.87
C LEU A 34 -7.87 31.12 -3.28
N VAL A 35 -8.99 30.40 -3.33
CA VAL A 35 -10.25 30.83 -2.68
C VAL A 35 -10.05 30.91 -1.16
N CYS A 36 -9.45 29.88 -0.55
CA CYS A 36 -9.16 29.86 0.88
C CYS A 36 -8.22 31.01 1.28
N LEU A 37 -7.20 31.30 0.48
CA LEU A 37 -6.29 32.43 0.68
C LEU A 37 -7.02 33.77 0.63
N GLY A 38 -7.95 33.95 -0.32
CA GLY A 38 -8.78 35.14 -0.40
C GLY A 38 -9.64 35.35 0.86
N ILE A 39 -10.32 34.29 1.32
CA ILE A 39 -11.10 34.31 2.56
C ILE A 39 -10.21 34.61 3.76
N PHE A 40 -9.03 33.97 3.83
CA PHE A 40 -8.05 34.18 4.88
C PHE A 40 -7.64 35.65 4.96
N ILE A 41 -7.29 36.29 3.83
CA ILE A 41 -6.91 37.70 3.78
C ILE A 41 -8.05 38.60 4.26
N VAL A 42 -9.30 38.32 3.88
CA VAL A 42 -10.47 39.12 4.30
C VAL A 42 -10.70 38.99 5.81
N VAL A 43 -10.73 37.77 6.34
CA VAL A 43 -11.01 37.50 7.76
C VAL A 43 -9.88 38.02 8.64
N PHE A 44 -8.64 37.66 8.36
CA PHE A 44 -7.50 38.11 9.14
C PHE A 44 -7.26 39.61 8.96
N GLY A 45 -7.51 40.17 7.76
CA GLY A 45 -7.46 41.60 7.52
C GLY A 45 -8.45 42.37 8.40
N ALA A 46 -9.71 41.94 8.45
CA ALA A 46 -10.72 42.54 9.32
C ALA A 46 -10.36 42.39 10.81
N MET A 47 -9.86 41.22 11.22
CA MET A 47 -9.42 40.98 12.59
C MET A 47 -8.24 41.87 12.98
N PHE A 48 -7.18 41.91 12.16
CA PHE A 48 -6.00 42.74 12.42
C PHE A 48 -6.33 44.22 12.40
N TYR A 49 -7.16 44.66 11.45
CA TYR A 49 -7.68 46.01 11.44
C TYR A 49 -8.41 46.33 12.75
N SER A 50 -9.29 45.42 13.20
CA SER A 50 -10.04 45.62 14.44
C SER A 50 -9.14 45.69 15.68
N ILE A 51 -8.17 44.77 15.81
CA ILE A 51 -7.19 44.77 16.89
C ILE A 51 -6.35 46.05 16.88
N TRP A 52 -5.92 46.50 15.70
CA TRP A 52 -5.06 47.68 15.60
C TRP A 52 -5.83 48.99 15.86
N LYS A 53 -7.02 49.14 15.27
CA LYS A 53 -7.83 50.37 15.28
C LYS A 53 -8.70 50.53 16.52
N HIS A 54 -9.32 49.44 16.99
CA HIS A 54 -10.32 49.47 18.06
C HIS A 54 -9.74 49.11 19.44
N ARG A 55 -8.42 49.00 19.58
CA ARG A 55 -7.80 48.72 20.89
C ARG A 55 -8.06 49.83 21.90
N LYS A 56 -8.31 49.43 23.14
CA LYS A 56 -8.51 50.34 24.29
C LYS A 56 -7.34 51.31 24.51
N SER A 57 -6.10 50.86 24.29
CA SER A 57 -4.91 51.69 24.47
C SER A 57 -4.81 52.86 23.48
N ALA A 58 -5.54 52.82 22.35
CA ALA A 58 -5.64 53.93 21.41
C ALA A 58 -6.76 54.92 21.77
N GLY A 59 -7.45 54.74 22.91
CA GLY A 59 -8.56 55.59 23.33
C GLY A 59 -9.84 55.40 22.54
N HIS A 60 -9.99 54.27 21.81
CA HIS A 60 -11.18 53.99 21.03
C HIS A 60 -12.42 53.84 21.95
N LYS A 61 -13.51 54.52 21.62
CA LYS A 61 -14.79 54.41 22.32
C LYS A 61 -15.67 53.40 21.59
N ALA A 62 -16.21 52.43 22.31
CA ALA A 62 -17.07 51.41 21.73
C ALA A 62 -18.39 52.01 21.24
N GLU A 63 -18.80 51.64 20.04
CA GLU A 63 -20.13 51.95 19.51
C GLU A 63 -21.17 50.96 20.07
N HIS A 64 -22.42 51.40 20.18
CA HIS A 64 -23.54 50.61 20.68
C HIS A 64 -24.48 50.21 19.54
N PHE A 65 -24.24 49.06 18.93
CA PHE A 65 -25.13 48.41 17.97
C PHE A 65 -25.23 46.91 18.30
N HIS A 66 -26.32 46.27 17.92
CA HIS A 66 -26.56 44.85 18.20
C HIS A 66 -26.63 43.99 16.94
N GLU A 67 -27.12 44.54 15.82
CA GLU A 67 -27.28 43.79 14.58
C GLU A 67 -27.21 44.72 13.36
N ASN A 68 -27.01 44.12 12.20
CA ASN A 68 -27.16 44.79 10.92
C ASN A 68 -27.63 43.77 9.88
N THR A 69 -28.94 43.75 9.62
CA THR A 69 -29.56 42.80 8.68
C THR A 69 -28.92 42.84 7.29
N THR A 70 -28.47 44.02 6.83
CA THR A 70 -27.79 44.14 5.53
C THR A 70 -26.45 43.40 5.53
N VAL A 71 -25.64 43.56 6.58
CA VAL A 71 -24.36 42.83 6.72
C VAL A 71 -24.62 41.33 6.85
N GLU A 72 -25.67 40.96 7.59
CA GLU A 72 -26.05 39.55 7.77
C GLU A 72 -26.45 38.86 6.47
N ILE A 73 -27.21 39.56 5.63
CA ILE A 73 -27.57 39.06 4.30
C ILE A 73 -26.31 38.91 3.43
N ILE A 74 -25.43 39.92 3.41
CA ILE A 74 -24.21 39.91 2.59
C ILE A 74 -23.29 38.75 2.97
N TRP A 75 -22.99 38.57 4.27
CA TRP A 75 -22.09 37.49 4.71
C TRP A 75 -22.71 36.10 4.63
N THR A 76 -24.01 35.99 4.33
CA THR A 76 -24.70 34.70 4.13
C THR A 76 -24.71 34.35 2.65
N ILE A 77 -25.06 35.32 1.81
CA ILE A 77 -25.14 35.15 0.35
C ILE A 77 -23.75 34.93 -0.27
N ILE A 78 -22.72 35.65 0.19
CA ILE A 78 -21.37 35.51 -0.38
C ILE A 78 -20.82 34.08 -0.19
N PRO A 79 -20.75 33.51 1.02
CA PRO A 79 -20.32 32.12 1.20
C PRO A 79 -21.19 31.11 0.47
N PHE A 80 -22.50 31.34 0.39
CA PHE A 80 -23.41 30.48 -0.38
C PHE A 80 -22.96 30.36 -1.85
N PHE A 81 -22.73 31.50 -2.52
CA PHE A 81 -22.29 31.47 -3.93
C PHE A 81 -20.86 30.95 -4.10
N ILE A 82 -19.95 31.21 -3.15
CA ILE A 82 -18.60 30.62 -3.16
C ILE A 82 -18.70 29.09 -3.15
N LEU A 83 -19.51 28.52 -2.25
CA LEU A 83 -19.70 27.07 -2.15
C LEU A 83 -20.32 26.47 -3.42
N ILE A 84 -21.33 27.13 -4.00
CA ILE A 84 -21.92 26.68 -5.28
C ILE A 84 -20.88 26.69 -6.40
N GLY A 85 -20.06 27.74 -6.48
CA GLY A 85 -18.98 27.85 -7.47
C GLY A 85 -17.91 26.75 -7.32
N MET A 86 -17.60 26.36 -6.09
CA MET A 86 -16.65 25.27 -5.79
C MET A 86 -17.26 23.88 -6.02
N ALA A 87 -18.54 23.69 -5.74
CA ALA A 87 -19.21 22.40 -5.79
C ALA A 87 -19.30 21.83 -7.22
N TYR A 88 -19.53 22.69 -8.23
CA TYR A 88 -19.67 22.27 -9.62
C TYR A 88 -18.42 21.56 -10.19
N PRO A 89 -17.22 22.18 -10.23
CA PRO A 89 -16.02 21.53 -10.74
C PRO A 89 -15.62 20.32 -9.88
N ALA A 90 -15.81 20.39 -8.56
CA ALA A 90 -15.53 19.27 -7.66
C ALA A 90 -16.41 18.04 -7.98
N THR A 91 -17.71 18.24 -8.19
CA THR A 91 -18.64 17.16 -8.54
C THR A 91 -18.29 16.54 -9.88
N LYS A 92 -17.99 17.35 -10.90
CA LYS A 92 -17.54 16.84 -12.21
C LYS A 92 -16.31 15.95 -12.07
N GLN A 93 -15.33 16.36 -11.26
CA GLN A 93 -14.11 15.58 -11.06
C GLN A 93 -14.35 14.29 -10.28
N VAL A 94 -15.16 14.32 -9.23
CA VAL A 94 -15.53 13.09 -8.49
C VAL A 94 -16.20 12.09 -9.43
N LEU A 95 -17.11 12.52 -10.30
CA LEU A 95 -17.74 11.63 -11.28
C LEU A 95 -16.72 11.04 -12.27
N ALA A 96 -15.77 11.83 -12.77
CA ALA A 96 -14.70 11.34 -13.64
C ALA A 96 -13.79 10.32 -12.94
N MET A 97 -13.42 10.55 -11.68
CA MET A 97 -12.65 9.61 -10.87
C MET A 97 -13.39 8.28 -10.64
N LYS A 98 -14.72 8.30 -10.57
CA LYS A 98 -15.55 7.11 -10.34
C LYS A 98 -15.92 6.34 -11.61
N ASP A 99 -15.73 6.92 -12.80
CA ASP A 99 -16.03 6.24 -14.05
C ASP A 99 -14.93 5.22 -14.41
N THR A 100 -15.10 3.98 -13.95
CA THR A 100 -14.22 2.85 -14.25
C THR A 100 -14.63 2.07 -15.51
N SER A 101 -15.60 2.57 -16.28
CA SER A 101 -16.11 1.90 -17.48
C SER A 101 -15.04 1.83 -18.59
N ASN A 102 -15.19 0.87 -19.50
CA ASN A 102 -14.35 0.67 -20.69
C ASN A 102 -12.82 0.65 -20.41
N PRO A 103 -12.33 -0.18 -19.46
CA PRO A 103 -10.91 -0.28 -19.22
C PRO A 103 -10.20 -1.08 -20.31
N ASP A 104 -8.99 -0.64 -20.68
CA ASP A 104 -8.10 -1.40 -21.56
C ASP A 104 -7.54 -2.64 -20.83
N MET A 105 -7.31 -2.49 -19.52
CA MET A 105 -6.67 -3.48 -18.68
C MET A 105 -7.33 -3.52 -17.30
N THR A 106 -7.38 -4.70 -16.67
CA THR A 106 -7.82 -4.84 -15.28
C THR A 106 -6.79 -5.62 -14.49
N VAL A 107 -6.35 -5.05 -13.37
CA VAL A 107 -5.46 -5.71 -12.40
C VAL A 107 -6.19 -5.74 -11.07
N LYS A 108 -6.31 -6.92 -10.48
CA LYS A 108 -6.79 -7.07 -9.11
C LYS A 108 -5.61 -6.88 -8.17
N VAL A 109 -5.83 -6.10 -7.11
CA VAL A 109 -4.88 -5.78 -6.07
C VAL A 109 -5.44 -6.24 -4.74
N THR A 110 -4.71 -7.13 -4.06
CA THR A 110 -5.08 -7.60 -2.72
C THR A 110 -4.09 -7.07 -1.70
N GLY A 111 -4.59 -6.35 -0.69
CA GLY A 111 -3.79 -5.91 0.46
C GLY A 111 -3.60 -7.03 1.48
N TYR A 112 -2.36 -7.19 1.98
CA TYR A 112 -1.99 -8.07 3.08
C TYR A 112 -1.07 -7.33 4.05
N GLN A 113 -1.01 -7.73 5.31
CA GLN A 113 -0.04 -7.24 6.29
C GLN A 113 1.36 -7.82 5.99
N TRP A 114 2.35 -7.08 5.49
CA TRP A 114 2.33 -5.69 4.98
C TRP A 114 2.97 -5.68 3.59
N LYS A 115 2.17 -6.01 2.57
CA LYS A 115 2.56 -6.22 1.18
C LYS A 115 1.34 -6.19 0.26
N TRP A 116 1.57 -6.11 -1.04
CA TRP A 116 0.51 -6.07 -2.04
C TRP A 116 0.62 -7.25 -2.99
N GLU A 117 -0.50 -7.88 -3.29
CA GLU A 117 -0.60 -8.87 -4.35
C GLU A 117 -1.15 -8.21 -5.61
N TYR A 118 -0.57 -8.53 -6.76
CA TYR A 118 -1.06 -8.10 -8.07
C TYR A 118 -1.46 -9.32 -8.89
N ASP A 119 -2.69 -9.31 -9.39
CA ASP A 119 -3.32 -10.38 -10.15
C ASP A 119 -3.83 -9.82 -11.49
N TYR A 120 -3.13 -10.19 -12.56
CA TYR A 120 -3.39 -9.79 -13.94
C TYR A 120 -4.37 -10.79 -14.55
N LEU A 121 -5.67 -10.61 -14.23
CA LEU A 121 -6.75 -11.57 -14.47
C LEU A 121 -6.84 -12.15 -15.89
N LYS A 122 -6.44 -11.38 -16.92
CA LYS A 122 -6.47 -11.84 -18.32
C LYS A 122 -5.19 -12.54 -18.75
N ASP A 123 -4.09 -12.29 -18.05
CA ASP A 123 -2.76 -12.73 -18.44
C ASP A 123 -2.27 -13.93 -17.62
N ASP A 124 -3.02 -14.37 -16.61
CA ASP A 124 -2.67 -15.48 -15.71
C ASP A 124 -1.31 -15.27 -15.03
N VAL A 125 -1.04 -14.02 -14.64
CA VAL A 125 0.16 -13.62 -13.91
C VAL A 125 -0.24 -13.06 -12.56
N LYS A 126 0.31 -13.66 -11.50
CA LYS A 126 0.04 -13.28 -10.12
C LYS A 126 1.33 -13.27 -9.31
N PHE A 127 1.55 -12.22 -8.53
CA PHE A 127 2.75 -12.13 -7.68
C PHE A 127 2.53 -11.23 -6.46
N MET A 128 3.37 -11.45 -5.45
CA MET A 128 3.47 -10.60 -4.26
C MET A 128 4.54 -9.53 -4.46
N SER A 129 4.30 -8.35 -3.90
CA SER A 129 5.17 -7.19 -3.91
C SER A 129 5.40 -6.72 -2.48
N THR A 130 6.65 -6.76 -2.05
CA THR A 130 7.09 -6.47 -0.69
C THR A 130 8.16 -5.39 -0.70
N LEU A 131 8.26 -4.63 0.40
CA LEU A 131 9.32 -3.65 0.60
C LEU A 131 10.71 -4.25 0.37
N SER A 132 11.51 -3.63 -0.51
CA SER A 132 12.88 -4.06 -0.79
C SER A 132 13.94 -3.36 0.07
N THR A 133 13.55 -2.37 0.89
CA THR A 133 14.49 -1.67 1.79
C THR A 133 15.12 -2.66 2.79
N PRO A 134 16.46 -2.76 2.84
CA PRO A 134 17.13 -3.67 3.77
C PRO A 134 16.85 -3.35 5.24
N ARG A 135 16.75 -4.40 6.07
CA ARG A 135 16.57 -4.24 7.53
C ARG A 135 17.70 -3.45 8.19
N ALA A 136 18.93 -3.53 7.67
CA ALA A 136 20.06 -2.75 8.17
C ALA A 136 19.81 -1.23 8.04
N GLN A 137 19.22 -0.77 6.93
CA GLN A 137 18.83 0.64 6.76
C GLN A 137 17.68 1.03 7.72
N ILE A 138 16.71 0.13 7.93
CA ILE A 138 15.60 0.36 8.87
C ILE A 138 16.10 0.47 10.32
N GLN A 139 17.08 -0.34 10.69
CA GLN A 139 17.72 -0.33 12.01
C GLN A 139 18.78 0.76 12.17
N ASN A 140 18.93 1.66 11.19
CA ASN A 140 19.95 2.71 11.15
C ASN A 140 21.39 2.17 11.28
N LYS A 141 21.64 0.95 10.79
CA LYS A 141 22.98 0.34 10.69
C LYS A 141 23.68 0.65 9.36
N GLU A 142 22.92 1.08 8.35
CA GLU A 142 23.39 1.47 7.03
C GLU A 142 22.76 2.81 6.60
N ALA A 143 23.41 3.48 5.65
CA ALA A 143 22.89 4.71 5.06
C ALA A 143 21.58 4.45 4.31
N LYS A 144 20.63 5.38 4.41
CA LYS A 144 19.34 5.31 3.73
C LYS A 144 19.49 5.85 2.31
N GLY A 145 18.98 5.11 1.33
CA GLY A 145 18.94 5.55 -0.07
C GLY A 145 17.88 6.62 -0.32
N GLU A 146 17.90 7.17 -1.54
CA GLU A 146 16.94 8.20 -1.99
C GLU A 146 15.48 7.76 -1.86
N HIS A 147 15.18 6.50 -2.19
CA HIS A 147 13.83 5.93 -2.17
C HIS A 147 13.61 5.01 -0.95
N TYR A 148 14.25 5.33 0.17
CA TYR A 148 14.07 4.61 1.44
C TYR A 148 12.57 4.45 1.78
N LEU A 149 12.14 3.21 2.03
CA LEU A 149 10.73 2.82 2.29
C LEU A 149 9.74 3.01 1.13
N LEU A 150 10.23 3.26 -0.09
CA LEU A 150 9.38 3.51 -1.26
C LEU A 150 9.64 2.55 -2.43
N GLU A 151 10.55 1.59 -2.25
CA GLU A 151 10.87 0.57 -3.25
C GLU A 151 10.31 -0.80 -2.88
N VAL A 152 10.01 -1.58 -3.91
CA VAL A 152 9.56 -2.97 -3.79
C VAL A 152 10.48 -3.91 -4.55
N ASP A 153 10.41 -5.19 -4.24
CA ASP A 153 11.05 -6.25 -5.00
C ASP A 153 10.39 -6.46 -6.37
N GLU A 154 9.06 -6.39 -6.41
CA GLU A 154 8.25 -6.72 -7.59
C GLU A 154 7.24 -5.60 -7.89
N PRO A 155 7.52 -4.66 -8.80
CA PRO A 155 6.61 -3.57 -9.11
C PRO A 155 5.43 -4.01 -9.99
N MET A 156 4.31 -3.30 -9.87
CA MET A 156 3.21 -3.40 -10.82
C MET A 156 3.62 -2.77 -12.14
N VAL A 157 3.63 -3.54 -13.23
CA VAL A 157 4.00 -3.04 -14.56
C VAL A 157 2.74 -2.88 -15.42
N VAL A 158 2.58 -1.74 -16.08
CA VAL A 158 1.45 -1.46 -16.99
C VAL A 158 1.90 -0.66 -18.22
N PRO A 159 1.22 -0.80 -19.37
CA PRO A 159 1.53 -0.01 -20.55
C PRO A 159 1.03 1.44 -20.43
N VAL A 160 1.81 2.37 -21.00
CA VAL A 160 1.43 3.78 -21.16
C VAL A 160 0.19 3.95 -22.03
N ASN A 161 -0.56 5.02 -21.83
CA ASN A 161 -1.77 5.37 -22.60
C ASN A 161 -2.91 4.34 -22.55
N LYS A 162 -2.91 3.44 -21.56
CA LYS A 162 -4.00 2.50 -21.29
C LYS A 162 -4.77 2.89 -20.03
N LYS A 163 -6.11 2.79 -20.08
CA LYS A 163 -6.98 2.93 -18.91
C LYS A 163 -6.89 1.64 -18.09
N VAL A 164 -6.13 1.69 -17.00
CA VAL A 164 -5.96 0.58 -16.06
C VAL A 164 -7.04 0.68 -14.99
N ARG A 165 -7.95 -0.29 -14.96
CA ARG A 165 -8.86 -0.49 -13.83
C ARG A 165 -8.18 -1.33 -12.76
N VAL A 166 -8.15 -0.82 -11.55
CA VAL A 166 -7.62 -1.51 -10.38
C VAL A 166 -8.80 -2.01 -9.57
N LEU A 167 -8.89 -3.32 -9.33
CA LEU A 167 -9.88 -3.92 -8.43
C LEU A 167 -9.22 -4.19 -7.08
N LEU A 168 -9.63 -3.49 -6.04
CA LEU A 168 -9.02 -3.54 -4.71
C LEU A 168 -9.87 -4.34 -3.73
N THR A 169 -9.19 -5.21 -2.99
CA THR A 169 -9.72 -5.94 -1.84
C THR A 169 -8.58 -6.24 -0.86
N ALA A 170 -8.85 -6.85 0.28
CA ALA A 170 -7.83 -7.25 1.24
C ALA A 170 -8.07 -8.66 1.78
N GLY A 171 -6.97 -9.35 2.11
CA GLY A 171 -7.01 -10.70 2.67
C GLY A 171 -7.03 -10.74 4.20
N ASP A 172 -6.83 -9.61 4.88
CA ASP A 172 -6.75 -9.53 6.34
C ASP A 172 -7.51 -8.31 6.92
N VAL A 173 -6.88 -7.14 7.01
CA VAL A 173 -7.42 -5.88 7.55
C VAL A 173 -7.66 -4.88 6.43
N ILE A 174 -8.17 -3.70 6.76
CA ILE A 174 -8.34 -2.64 5.77
C ILE A 174 -6.96 -2.03 5.43
N HIS A 175 -6.72 -1.85 4.14
CA HIS A 175 -5.58 -1.10 3.59
C HIS A 175 -6.09 -0.02 2.63
N ALA A 176 -5.22 0.83 2.08
CA ALA A 176 -5.61 1.73 0.99
C ALA A 176 -4.56 1.88 -0.10
N TRP A 177 -5.01 1.58 -1.32
CA TRP A 177 -4.38 1.70 -2.63
C TRP A 177 -4.01 3.12 -3.02
N TRP A 178 -2.82 3.71 -2.77
CA TRP A 178 -2.57 5.11 -3.17
C TRP A 178 -1.29 5.35 -3.96
N VAL A 179 -1.42 5.89 -5.18
CA VAL A 179 -0.32 6.41 -6.00
C VAL A 179 -0.59 7.89 -6.32
N PRO A 180 0.09 8.84 -5.64
CA PRO A 180 -0.26 10.27 -5.70
C PRO A 180 -0.17 10.89 -7.09
N GLU A 181 0.93 10.63 -7.82
CA GLU A 181 1.20 11.21 -9.16
C GLU A 181 0.17 10.78 -10.21
N LEU A 182 -0.55 9.68 -9.94
CA LEU A 182 -1.62 9.14 -10.80
C LEU A 182 -3.03 9.53 -10.31
N ALA A 183 -3.13 10.22 -9.15
CA ALA A 183 -4.36 10.62 -8.46
C ALA A 183 -5.38 9.51 -8.23
N VAL A 184 -4.88 8.30 -7.92
CA VAL A 184 -5.71 7.14 -7.62
C VAL A 184 -5.51 6.74 -6.16
N LYS A 185 -6.57 6.88 -5.36
CA LYS A 185 -6.70 6.35 -3.99
C LYS A 185 -7.98 5.54 -3.86
N GLN A 186 -7.90 4.33 -3.32
CA GLN A 186 -9.09 3.56 -2.95
C GLN A 186 -8.77 2.56 -1.84
N ASP A 187 -9.71 2.38 -0.91
CA ASP A 187 -9.55 1.44 0.19
C ASP A 187 -9.71 -0.01 -0.30
N ALA A 188 -8.84 -0.87 0.22
CA ALA A 188 -8.86 -2.32 0.05
C ALA A 188 -9.51 -2.91 1.31
N ILE A 189 -10.76 -3.37 1.19
CA ILE A 189 -11.60 -3.78 2.32
C ILE A 189 -11.84 -5.29 2.24
N PRO A 190 -11.56 -6.07 3.30
CA PRO A 190 -11.88 -7.50 3.32
C PRO A 190 -13.36 -7.76 3.07
N GLY A 191 -13.67 -8.71 2.18
CA GLY A 191 -15.05 -9.08 1.83
C GLY A 191 -15.73 -8.19 0.80
N PHE A 192 -15.08 -7.12 0.34
CA PHE A 192 -15.60 -6.24 -0.72
C PHE A 192 -14.59 -6.10 -1.86
N ILE A 193 -15.10 -5.94 -3.08
CA ILE A 193 -14.30 -5.51 -4.24
C ILE A 193 -14.68 -4.07 -4.54
N ARG A 194 -13.68 -3.19 -4.49
CA ARG A 194 -13.80 -1.77 -4.84
C ARG A 194 -12.99 -1.52 -6.09
N ASP A 195 -13.40 -0.59 -6.92
CA ASP A 195 -12.64 -0.24 -8.12
C ASP A 195 -12.14 1.20 -8.07
N ALA A 196 -11.07 1.41 -8.82
CA ALA A 196 -10.53 2.71 -9.16
C ALA A 196 -9.86 2.59 -10.54
N TRP A 197 -9.43 3.71 -11.12
CA TRP A 197 -8.72 3.67 -12.39
C TRP A 197 -7.67 4.78 -12.47
N PHE A 198 -6.69 4.55 -13.34
CA PHE A 198 -5.77 5.59 -13.77
C PHE A 198 -5.37 5.36 -15.24
N LYS A 199 -4.83 6.41 -15.87
CA LYS A 199 -4.21 6.35 -17.19
C LYS A 199 -3.01 7.28 -17.20
N SER A 200 -1.81 6.73 -17.25
CA SER A 200 -0.59 7.53 -17.40
C SER A 200 -0.36 7.82 -18.88
N GLU A 201 0.06 9.05 -19.19
CA GLU A 201 0.40 9.50 -20.54
C GLU A 201 1.91 9.45 -20.81
N THR A 202 2.70 9.33 -19.75
CA THR A 202 4.15 9.25 -19.77
C THR A 202 4.60 7.89 -19.22
N THR A 203 5.73 7.40 -19.71
CA THR A 203 6.44 6.27 -19.08
C THR A 203 7.17 6.77 -17.84
N GLY A 204 7.40 5.88 -16.87
CA GLY A 204 8.03 6.26 -15.61
C GLY A 204 7.81 5.24 -14.49
N THR A 205 8.39 5.55 -13.33
CA THR A 205 8.20 4.78 -12.08
C THR A 205 7.53 5.68 -11.05
N PHE A 206 6.30 5.33 -10.68
CA PHE A 206 5.47 6.11 -9.75
C PHE A 206 5.35 5.38 -8.42
N ARG A 207 5.57 6.11 -7.32
CA ARG A 207 5.68 5.52 -5.97
C ARG A 207 4.51 5.91 -5.10
N GLY A 208 3.88 4.90 -4.52
CA GLY A 208 2.75 5.00 -3.62
C GLY A 208 3.01 4.38 -2.25
N GLN A 209 2.06 4.54 -1.34
CA GLN A 209 2.08 3.93 -0.01
C GLN A 209 0.68 3.50 0.41
N CYS A 210 0.61 2.58 1.38
CA CYS A 210 -0.64 2.31 2.09
C CYS A 210 -1.09 3.56 2.85
N THR A 211 -2.36 3.92 2.73
CA THR A 211 -2.95 5.13 3.33
C THR A 211 -4.15 4.86 4.24
N GLU A 212 -4.23 3.64 4.78
CA GLU A 212 -5.16 3.26 5.83
C GLU A 212 -4.38 2.48 6.90
N LEU A 213 -4.52 2.87 8.17
CA LEU A 213 -3.71 2.31 9.25
C LEU A 213 -3.98 0.80 9.42
N CYS A 214 -3.03 -0.02 9.01
CA CYS A 214 -3.18 -1.48 8.93
C CYS A 214 -2.27 -2.26 9.90
N GLY A 215 -1.75 -1.61 10.95
CA GLY A 215 -0.99 -2.25 12.03
C GLY A 215 0.47 -1.81 12.12
N LYS A 216 1.28 -2.62 12.81
CA LYS A 216 2.67 -2.31 13.22
C LYS A 216 3.55 -1.81 12.07
N ASP A 217 3.57 -2.53 10.96
CA ASP A 217 4.43 -2.22 9.82
C ASP A 217 3.66 -1.47 8.70
N HIS A 218 2.60 -0.72 9.04
CA HIS A 218 1.81 0.09 8.10
C HIS A 218 2.67 0.98 7.18
N ALA A 219 3.75 1.58 7.72
CA ALA A 219 4.65 2.44 6.96
C ALA A 219 5.65 1.68 6.05
N PHE A 220 5.61 0.34 6.02
CA PHE A 220 6.60 -0.52 5.36
C PHE A 220 5.99 -1.37 4.23
N MET A 221 4.89 -0.91 3.62
CA MET A 221 4.25 -1.56 2.47
C MET A 221 4.03 -0.58 1.31
N PRO A 222 5.12 -0.13 0.65
CA PRO A 222 5.03 0.78 -0.47
C PRO A 222 4.42 0.10 -1.70
N ILE A 223 4.11 0.95 -2.68
CA ILE A 223 3.58 0.57 -3.98
C ILE A 223 4.53 1.15 -5.02
N VAL A 224 4.88 0.37 -6.03
CA VAL A 224 5.60 0.88 -7.19
C VAL A 224 4.86 0.49 -8.45
N VAL A 225 4.51 1.49 -9.25
CA VAL A 225 3.90 1.30 -10.58
C VAL A 225 4.92 1.73 -11.63
N LYS A 226 5.35 0.79 -12.47
CA LYS A 226 6.16 1.06 -13.65
C LYS A 226 5.26 1.16 -14.87
N VAL A 227 5.19 2.36 -15.44
CA VAL A 227 4.50 2.60 -16.70
C VAL A 227 5.54 2.53 -17.82
N VAL A 228 5.35 1.58 -18.72
CA VAL A 228 6.31 1.22 -19.76
C VAL A 228 5.69 1.30 -21.15
N THR A 229 6.50 1.19 -22.19
CA THR A 229 5.97 1.03 -23.55
C THR A 229 5.25 -0.32 -23.72
N GLN A 230 4.43 -0.47 -24.76
CA GLN A 230 3.74 -1.74 -25.02
C GLN A 230 4.74 -2.90 -25.25
N GLU A 231 5.84 -2.64 -25.96
CA GLU A 231 6.89 -3.63 -26.22
C GLU A 231 7.56 -4.11 -24.92
N GLU A 232 7.91 -3.19 -24.03
CA GLU A 232 8.48 -3.50 -22.72
C GLU A 232 7.49 -4.26 -21.83
N TYR A 233 6.19 -3.92 -21.88
CA TYR A 233 5.15 -4.65 -21.17
C TYR A 233 5.05 -6.09 -21.66
N ASP A 234 5.03 -6.30 -22.98
CA ASP A 234 4.91 -7.63 -23.57
C ASP A 234 6.13 -8.51 -23.23
N ALA A 235 7.34 -7.93 -23.25
CA ALA A 235 8.56 -8.60 -22.83
C ALA A 235 8.55 -8.96 -21.34
N TRP A 236 8.15 -8.03 -20.47
CA TRP A 236 7.98 -8.27 -19.04
C TRP A 236 6.97 -9.40 -18.78
N LEU A 237 5.84 -9.39 -19.49
CA LEU A 237 4.79 -10.38 -19.32
C LEU A 237 5.26 -11.78 -19.73
N ALA A 238 5.99 -11.89 -20.85
CA ALA A 238 6.57 -13.15 -21.29
C ALA A 238 7.56 -13.72 -20.26
N ALA A 239 8.43 -12.86 -19.70
CA ALA A 239 9.37 -13.26 -18.64
C ALA A 239 8.62 -13.72 -17.38
N LYS A 240 7.55 -13.04 -16.98
CA LYS A 240 6.72 -13.44 -15.82
C LYS A 240 6.07 -14.80 -16.02
N LYS A 241 5.51 -15.07 -17.20
CA LYS A 241 4.93 -16.38 -17.54
C LYS A 241 5.97 -17.49 -17.50
N GLN A 242 7.16 -17.24 -18.02
CA GLN A 242 8.26 -18.21 -17.95
C GLN A 242 8.69 -18.48 -16.50
N GLY A 243 8.84 -17.44 -15.68
CA GLY A 243 9.18 -17.58 -14.26
C GLY A 243 8.13 -18.36 -13.47
N ALA A 244 6.84 -18.10 -13.71
CA ALA A 244 5.74 -18.85 -13.09
C ALA A 244 5.77 -20.34 -13.47
N ALA A 245 6.05 -20.66 -14.74
CA ALA A 245 6.20 -22.04 -15.18
C ALA A 245 7.39 -22.76 -14.51
N MET A 246 8.50 -22.05 -14.29
CA MET A 246 9.66 -22.60 -13.55
C MET A 246 9.33 -22.82 -12.07
N ALA A 247 8.65 -21.88 -11.41
CA ALA A 247 8.21 -22.03 -10.03
C ALA A 247 7.22 -23.19 -9.86
N ALA A 248 6.33 -23.40 -10.83
CA ALA A 248 5.45 -24.56 -10.84
C ALA A 248 6.23 -25.88 -10.99
N ALA A 249 7.32 -25.90 -11.76
CA ALA A 249 8.20 -27.06 -11.85
C ALA A 249 8.91 -27.35 -10.53
N ASP A 250 9.33 -26.31 -9.80
CA ASP A 250 9.94 -26.44 -8.47
C ASP A 250 9.01 -27.15 -7.46
N ASN A 251 7.69 -27.01 -7.57
CA ASN A 251 6.75 -27.71 -6.70
C ASN A 251 6.80 -29.25 -6.85
N SER A 252 7.39 -29.76 -7.92
CA SER A 252 7.62 -31.20 -8.13
C SER A 252 9.05 -31.65 -7.79
N LYS A 253 9.94 -30.70 -7.45
CA LYS A 253 11.34 -30.96 -7.11
C LYS A 253 11.47 -31.42 -5.65
N THR A 254 12.37 -32.36 -5.40
CA THR A 254 12.85 -32.65 -4.04
C THR A 254 14.07 -31.78 -3.76
N PHE A 255 13.99 -30.98 -2.70
CA PHE A 255 15.05 -30.04 -2.34
C PHE A 255 15.97 -30.61 -1.27
N GLY A 256 17.26 -30.28 -1.36
CA GLY A 256 18.24 -30.56 -0.31
C GLY A 256 18.05 -29.64 0.91
N LYS A 257 18.48 -30.10 2.09
CA LYS A 257 18.34 -29.32 3.33
C LYS A 257 19.00 -27.94 3.26
N GLU A 258 20.23 -27.86 2.74
CA GLU A 258 20.96 -26.59 2.64
C GLU A 258 20.23 -25.59 1.74
N GLU A 259 19.68 -26.06 0.61
CA GLU A 259 18.89 -25.24 -0.32
C GLU A 259 17.61 -24.72 0.35
N LEU A 260 16.89 -25.60 1.08
CA LEU A 260 15.70 -25.22 1.85
C LEU A 260 16.02 -24.24 2.98
N MET A 261 17.16 -24.38 3.64
CA MET A 261 17.60 -23.48 4.70
C MET A 261 17.86 -22.08 4.17
N ALA A 262 18.63 -21.96 3.08
CA ALA A 262 18.94 -20.67 2.47
C ALA A 262 17.68 -19.98 1.92
N LYS A 263 16.84 -20.72 1.18
CA LYS A 263 15.57 -20.21 0.67
C LYS A 263 14.61 -19.85 1.82
N GLY A 264 14.54 -20.69 2.85
CA GLY A 264 13.66 -20.52 4.00
C GLY A 264 14.03 -19.31 4.85
N GLU A 265 15.32 -18.99 4.99
CA GLU A 265 15.77 -17.78 5.67
C GLU A 265 15.28 -16.52 4.94
N ALA A 266 15.39 -16.49 3.62
CA ALA A 266 14.90 -15.36 2.81
C ALA A 266 13.37 -15.20 2.95
N VAL A 267 12.61 -16.30 2.82
CA VAL A 267 11.15 -16.29 3.00
C VAL A 267 10.77 -15.87 4.43
N TYR A 268 11.50 -16.33 5.44
CA TYR A 268 11.28 -15.98 6.84
C TYR A 268 11.44 -14.48 7.10
N ASN A 269 12.55 -13.91 6.62
CA ASN A 269 12.87 -12.50 6.82
C ASN A 269 11.85 -11.59 6.12
N ALA A 270 11.33 -12.01 4.97
CA ALA A 270 10.32 -11.29 4.22
C ALA A 270 8.91 -11.38 4.83
N ASN A 271 8.51 -12.55 5.35
CA ASN A 271 7.09 -12.82 5.66
C ASN A 271 6.80 -13.00 7.16
N CYS A 272 7.77 -13.46 7.95
CA CYS A 272 7.52 -13.94 9.31
C CYS A 272 8.17 -13.06 10.38
N ALA A 273 9.35 -12.49 10.07
CA ALA A 273 10.18 -11.76 11.04
C ALA A 273 9.52 -10.48 11.59
N ALA A 274 8.55 -9.89 10.89
CA ALA A 274 7.81 -8.71 11.37
C ALA A 274 7.06 -8.99 12.69
N CYS A 275 6.46 -10.18 12.80
CA CYS A 275 5.74 -10.62 14.00
C CYS A 275 6.63 -11.46 14.93
N HIS A 276 7.43 -12.36 14.36
CA HIS A 276 8.21 -13.33 15.14
C HIS A 276 9.64 -12.89 15.48
N GLN A 277 10.04 -11.67 15.11
CA GLN A 277 11.41 -11.13 15.20
C GLN A 277 12.42 -11.88 14.34
N ALA A 278 13.52 -11.24 13.93
CA ALA A 278 14.53 -11.87 13.09
C ALA A 278 15.19 -13.12 13.74
N ASN A 279 15.20 -13.17 15.07
CA ASN A 279 15.74 -14.29 15.85
C ASN A 279 14.70 -15.34 16.25
N GLY A 280 13.43 -15.19 15.84
CA GLY A 280 12.37 -16.13 16.22
C GLY A 280 11.86 -16.01 17.66
N ALA A 281 12.25 -14.99 18.44
CA ALA A 281 11.83 -14.86 19.84
C ALA A 281 10.37 -14.40 20.03
N GLY A 282 9.73 -13.83 18.99
CA GLY A 282 8.41 -13.23 19.10
C GLY A 282 8.39 -11.92 19.89
N ILE A 283 7.19 -11.42 20.17
CA ILE A 283 6.95 -10.23 20.99
C ILE A 283 6.07 -10.66 22.17
N PRO A 284 6.59 -10.67 23.42
CA PRO A 284 5.83 -11.09 24.59
C PRO A 284 4.47 -10.39 24.70
N GLY A 285 3.40 -11.18 24.88
CA GLY A 285 2.03 -10.69 24.98
C GLY A 285 1.35 -10.33 23.65
N ALA A 286 2.06 -10.35 22.52
CA ALA A 286 1.51 -10.01 21.21
C ALA A 286 1.69 -11.14 20.17
N PHE A 287 2.93 -11.63 20.00
CA PHE A 287 3.26 -12.67 19.01
C PHE A 287 4.15 -13.74 19.65
N PRO A 288 3.82 -15.04 19.54
CA PRO A 288 4.61 -16.09 20.18
C PRO A 288 5.98 -16.25 19.52
N GLY A 289 6.96 -16.72 20.29
CA GLY A 289 8.25 -17.15 19.75
C GLY A 289 8.11 -18.44 18.94
N ILE A 290 8.93 -18.57 17.90
CA ILE A 290 9.12 -19.81 17.11
C ILE A 290 10.22 -20.65 17.75
N THR A 291 11.28 -20.02 18.25
CA THR A 291 12.39 -20.67 18.95
C THR A 291 11.88 -21.42 20.18
N GLY A 292 12.15 -22.73 20.24
CA GLY A 292 11.70 -23.61 21.32
C GLY A 292 10.18 -23.82 21.41
N SER A 293 9.41 -23.38 20.42
CA SER A 293 7.94 -23.49 20.48
C SER A 293 7.47 -24.92 20.23
N ALA A 294 6.37 -25.30 20.87
CA ALA A 294 5.77 -26.63 20.70
C ALA A 294 5.38 -26.94 19.24
N ILE A 295 5.08 -25.92 18.43
CA ILE A 295 4.80 -26.07 17.00
C ILE A 295 6.09 -26.32 16.22
N ALA A 296 7.14 -25.53 16.46
CA ALA A 296 8.41 -25.70 15.75
C ALA A 296 9.15 -26.98 16.13
N THR A 297 9.01 -27.49 17.35
CA THR A 297 9.66 -28.73 17.81
C THR A 297 8.76 -29.96 17.75
N GLY A 298 7.47 -29.79 17.47
CA GLY A 298 6.48 -30.87 17.37
C GLY A 298 6.41 -31.51 15.98
N PRO A 299 5.33 -32.23 15.65
CA PRO A 299 5.13 -32.84 14.32
C PRO A 299 5.21 -31.80 13.19
N ILE A 300 5.92 -32.12 12.11
CA ILE A 300 6.14 -31.17 11.01
C ILE A 300 4.84 -30.77 10.30
N ASP A 301 3.89 -31.71 10.15
CA ASP A 301 2.60 -31.44 9.51
C ASP A 301 1.80 -30.38 10.28
N ALA A 302 1.83 -30.42 11.62
CA ALA A 302 1.18 -29.39 12.44
C ALA A 302 1.81 -28.01 12.24
N HIS A 303 3.12 -27.95 11.96
CA HIS A 303 3.79 -26.69 11.64
C HIS A 303 3.42 -26.20 10.24
N ILE A 304 3.39 -27.09 9.24
CA ILE A 304 2.96 -26.78 7.88
C ILE A 304 1.51 -26.24 7.90
N ASP A 305 0.61 -26.88 8.64
CA ASP A 305 -0.78 -26.46 8.78
C ASP A 305 -0.93 -25.03 9.33
N ILE A 306 -0.18 -24.69 10.39
CA ILE A 306 -0.19 -23.33 10.96
C ILE A 306 0.30 -22.29 9.95
N VAL A 307 1.28 -22.60 9.11
CA VAL A 307 1.75 -21.68 8.06
C VAL A 307 0.74 -21.58 6.92
N LEU A 308 0.16 -22.70 6.49
CA LEU A 308 -0.83 -22.74 5.41
C LEU A 308 -2.10 -21.96 5.77
N ASN A 309 -2.67 -22.28 6.92
CA ASN A 309 -4.04 -21.90 7.30
C ASN A 309 -4.08 -20.79 8.34
N GLY A 310 -2.93 -20.39 8.87
CA GLY A 310 -2.87 -19.45 9.98
C GLY A 310 -3.45 -20.05 11.25
N LYS A 311 -3.85 -19.20 12.20
CA LYS A 311 -4.53 -19.65 13.42
C LYS A 311 -5.75 -18.77 13.70
N PRO A 312 -6.98 -19.30 13.52
CA PRO A 312 -8.21 -18.57 13.81
C PRO A 312 -8.25 -17.97 15.22
N GLY A 313 -8.81 -16.77 15.34
CA GLY A 313 -8.88 -16.04 16.61
C GLY A 313 -7.55 -15.43 17.05
N THR A 314 -6.52 -15.44 16.20
CA THR A 314 -5.22 -14.80 16.46
C THR A 314 -4.80 -13.92 15.28
N ALA A 315 -3.70 -13.18 15.45
CA ALA A 315 -3.10 -12.38 14.39
C ALA A 315 -2.27 -13.19 13.37
N MET A 316 -2.16 -14.52 13.52
CA MET A 316 -1.42 -15.36 12.57
C MET A 316 -2.25 -15.61 11.32
N ALA A 317 -1.93 -14.88 10.24
CA ALA A 317 -2.57 -15.00 8.94
C ALA A 317 -2.19 -16.31 8.21
N ALA A 318 -3.04 -16.70 7.27
CA ALA A 318 -2.83 -17.84 6.38
C ALA A 318 -1.90 -17.47 5.21
N PHE A 319 -0.87 -18.27 4.95
CA PHE A 319 0.09 -18.04 3.85
C PHE A 319 -0.10 -18.99 2.65
N GLY A 320 -1.04 -19.94 2.71
CA GLY A 320 -1.25 -20.93 1.64
C GLY A 320 -1.61 -20.33 0.27
N ASN A 321 -2.19 -19.12 0.26
CA ASN A 321 -2.50 -18.36 -0.96
C ASN A 321 -1.48 -17.27 -1.31
N GLN A 322 -0.48 -17.07 -0.43
CA GLN A 322 0.51 -16.00 -0.56
C GLN A 322 1.91 -16.52 -0.94
N LEU A 323 2.20 -17.79 -0.64
CA LEU A 323 3.50 -18.42 -0.86
C LEU A 323 3.34 -19.70 -1.68
N SER A 324 4.37 -20.03 -2.47
CA SER A 324 4.41 -21.32 -3.17
C SER A 324 4.62 -22.47 -2.18
N GLU A 325 4.28 -23.69 -2.61
CA GLU A 325 4.50 -24.90 -1.82
C GLU A 325 6.00 -25.08 -1.50
N ALA A 326 6.88 -24.72 -2.44
CA ALA A 326 8.31 -24.71 -2.21
C ALA A 326 8.77 -23.65 -1.18
N ASP A 327 8.18 -22.46 -1.19
CA ASP A 327 8.50 -21.42 -0.20
C ASP A 327 8.03 -21.82 1.21
N ILE A 328 6.84 -22.43 1.32
CA ILE A 328 6.32 -22.94 2.60
C ILE A 328 7.20 -24.08 3.12
N ALA A 329 7.57 -25.02 2.26
CA ALA A 329 8.48 -26.11 2.62
C ALA A 329 9.83 -25.55 3.12
N ALA A 330 10.38 -24.54 2.43
CA ALA A 330 11.63 -23.91 2.81
C ALA A 330 11.52 -23.16 4.16
N VAL A 331 10.49 -22.33 4.35
CA VAL A 331 10.36 -21.53 5.58
C VAL A 331 10.10 -22.40 6.80
N VAL A 332 9.28 -23.45 6.69
CA VAL A 332 9.05 -24.42 7.78
C VAL A 332 10.36 -25.13 8.11
N THR A 333 11.13 -25.55 7.11
CA THR A 333 12.44 -26.17 7.32
C THR A 333 13.39 -25.24 8.06
N TYR A 334 13.47 -23.97 7.66
CA TYR A 334 14.30 -22.97 8.32
C TYR A 334 13.85 -22.68 9.76
N GLN A 335 12.55 -22.52 10.00
CA GLN A 335 12.02 -22.26 11.34
C GLN A 335 12.33 -23.42 12.33
N ARG A 336 12.37 -24.66 11.84
CA ARG A 336 12.66 -25.87 12.64
C ARG A 336 14.15 -26.14 12.86
N ASN A 337 15.04 -25.48 12.10
CA ASN A 337 16.48 -25.79 12.09
C ASN A 337 17.43 -24.58 12.18
N GLY A 338 16.96 -23.36 11.97
CA GLY A 338 17.80 -22.15 11.82
C GLY A 338 17.65 -21.12 12.94
N LEU A 339 16.51 -21.10 13.64
CA LEU A 339 16.20 -20.10 14.67
C LEU A 339 16.54 -20.58 16.09
N GLY A 340 17.63 -21.33 16.25
CA GLY A 340 18.00 -22.00 17.51
C GLY A 340 17.25 -23.30 17.79
N ASN A 341 16.40 -23.74 16.87
CA ASN A 341 15.81 -25.08 16.86
C ASN A 341 16.75 -26.05 16.11
N SER A 342 16.75 -27.33 16.48
CA SER A 342 17.62 -28.35 15.85
C SER A 342 16.89 -29.68 15.68
N VAL A 343 15.70 -29.64 15.08
CA VAL A 343 14.84 -30.84 14.92
C VAL A 343 15.39 -31.81 13.89
N GLY A 344 16.10 -31.31 12.87
CA GLY A 344 16.81 -32.13 11.89
C GLY A 344 16.02 -32.41 10.62
N ASP A 345 14.69 -32.41 10.67
CA ASP A 345 13.79 -32.71 9.56
C ASP A 345 13.68 -31.57 8.53
N VAL A 346 13.09 -31.91 7.38
CA VAL A 346 12.86 -31.00 6.26
C VAL A 346 11.44 -31.20 5.74
N ALA A 347 10.74 -30.11 5.42
CA ALA A 347 9.50 -30.16 4.67
C ALA A 347 9.81 -30.18 3.17
N GLN A 348 8.93 -30.80 2.38
CA GLN A 348 9.06 -30.85 0.92
C GLN A 348 7.83 -30.25 0.23
N PRO A 349 7.98 -29.65 -0.97
CA PRO A 349 6.85 -29.03 -1.67
C PRO A 349 5.67 -30.00 -1.89
N VAL A 350 5.96 -31.27 -2.22
CA VAL A 350 4.93 -32.31 -2.42
C VAL A 350 4.09 -32.57 -1.16
N GLN A 351 4.71 -32.49 0.02
CA GLN A 351 4.03 -32.65 1.30
C GLN A 351 3.08 -31.47 1.55
N VAL A 352 3.57 -30.24 1.31
CA VAL A 352 2.76 -29.02 1.42
C VAL A 352 1.57 -29.06 0.44
N ALA A 353 1.81 -29.46 -0.81
CA ALA A 353 0.77 -29.61 -1.82
C ALA A 353 -0.33 -30.59 -1.39
N GLY A 354 0.06 -31.75 -0.84
CA GLY A 354 -0.88 -32.75 -0.32
C GLY A 354 -1.74 -32.21 0.83
N MET A 355 -1.17 -31.38 1.70
CA MET A 355 -1.91 -30.74 2.80
C MET A 355 -2.84 -29.63 2.33
N LYS A 356 -2.42 -28.84 1.34
CA LYS A 356 -3.23 -27.76 0.76
C LYS A 356 -4.49 -28.28 0.06
N GLY A 357 -4.35 -29.36 -0.73
CA GLY A 357 -5.49 -30.02 -1.38
C GLY A 357 -6.49 -30.68 -0.42
N GLY A 358 -6.04 -31.09 0.77
CA GLY A 358 -6.92 -31.60 1.84
C GLY A 358 -7.75 -30.51 2.53
N ALA A 359 -7.22 -29.28 2.61
CA ALA A 359 -7.91 -28.14 3.22
C ALA A 359 -9.00 -27.55 2.30
N GLU A 360 -8.82 -27.58 0.97
CA GLU A 360 -9.83 -27.16 0.00
C GLU A 360 -11.09 -28.04 0.03
N ALA A 361 -10.95 -29.32 0.38
CA ALA A 361 -12.07 -30.25 0.58
C ALA A 361 -12.82 -30.06 1.92
N ALA A 362 -12.24 -29.30 2.86
CA ALA A 362 -12.80 -29.08 4.20
C ALA A 362 -13.49 -27.71 4.36
N ALA A 363 -13.48 -26.86 3.32
CA ALA A 363 -14.26 -25.63 3.33
C ALA A 363 -15.76 -25.98 3.22
N PRO A 364 -16.63 -25.57 4.17
CA PRO A 364 -18.05 -25.78 4.02
C PRO A 364 -18.54 -25.00 2.80
N ALA A 365 -19.25 -25.66 1.89
CA ALA A 365 -20.00 -25.00 0.85
C ALA A 365 -20.90 -23.94 1.51
N GLY A 366 -20.63 -22.67 1.22
CA GLY A 366 -21.37 -21.56 1.80
C GLY A 366 -22.86 -21.68 1.49
N ASN A 367 -23.68 -21.49 2.52
CA ASN A 367 -25.12 -21.25 2.39
C ASN A 367 -25.40 -19.80 1.98
#